data_AF-A0AAE1SG81-F1
#
_entry.id   AF-A0AAE1SG81-F1
#
_cell.length_a   1.000
_cell.length_b   1.000
_cell.length_c   1.000
_cell.angle_alpha   90.00
_cell.angle_beta   90.00
_cell.angle_gamma   90.00
#
_symmetry.space_group_name_H-M   'P 1'
#
loop_
_entity.id
_entity.type
_entity.pdbx_description
1 polymer ?
#
loop_
_entity_poly.entity_id
_entity_poly.type
_entity_poly.pdbx_seq_one_letter_code
_entity_poly.pdbx_strand_id
1 'polypeptide(L)'
;MRAYATAIVAAEYLLHWLPKGTHQWSSFLTPEELVLILQRASISVQEMAGFVYNPLTGRWSLSDDISVNFIAFGTKPANREPLD
;
A
#
# COMPACT_ATOMS: atom_id res chain seq x y z
N MET A 1 2.19 -11.96 8.36
CA MET A 1 2.29 -12.68 7.06
C MET A 1 1.45 -13.97 6.99
N ARG A 2 0.18 -13.98 7.40
CA ARG A 2 -0.67 -15.20 7.27
C ARG A 2 -2.11 -14.94 6.84
N ALA A 3 -2.74 -13.85 7.27
CA ALA A 3 -4.14 -13.57 6.92
C ALA A 3 -4.33 -13.05 5.48
N TYR A 4 -3.27 -12.56 4.84
CA TYR A 4 -3.34 -11.81 3.59
C TYR A 4 -3.41 -12.67 2.33
N ALA A 5 -2.64 -13.76 2.31
CA ALA A 5 -2.71 -14.74 1.23
C ALA A 5 -4.09 -15.40 1.19
N THR A 6 -4.71 -15.64 2.34
CA THR A 6 -6.01 -16.33 2.43
C THR A 6 -7.16 -15.47 1.92
N ALA A 7 -7.16 -14.15 2.17
CA ALA A 7 -8.23 -13.25 1.73
C ALA A 7 -8.20 -13.01 0.21
N ILE A 8 -7.01 -12.89 -0.38
CA ILE A 8 -6.82 -12.72 -1.83
C ILE A 8 -7.18 -14.02 -2.57
N VAL A 9 -6.76 -15.18 -2.05
CA VAL A 9 -7.16 -16.49 -2.59
C VAL A 9 -8.68 -16.70 -2.45
N ALA A 10 -9.30 -16.25 -1.36
CA ALA A 10 -10.76 -16.29 -1.24
C ALA A 10 -11.44 -15.41 -2.31
N ALA A 11 -10.96 -14.20 -2.59
CA ALA A 11 -11.53 -13.32 -3.60
C ALA A 11 -11.30 -13.80 -5.05
N GLU A 12 -10.12 -14.36 -5.36
CA GLU A 12 -9.82 -14.95 -6.67
C GLU A 12 -10.61 -16.25 -6.92
N TYR A 13 -10.70 -17.13 -5.93
CA TYR A 13 -11.22 -18.49 -6.12
C TYR A 13 -12.70 -18.68 -5.71
N LEU A 14 -13.24 -17.92 -4.74
CA LEU A 14 -14.64 -18.03 -4.33
C LEU A 14 -15.57 -17.04 -5.04
N LEU A 15 -15.08 -15.87 -5.46
CA LEU A 15 -15.93 -14.80 -5.99
C LEU A 15 -15.80 -14.58 -7.52
N HIS A 16 -14.83 -15.20 -8.20
CA HIS A 16 -14.56 -15.00 -9.65
C HIS A 16 -14.33 -13.52 -10.05
N TRP A 17 -13.96 -12.65 -9.12
CA TRP A 17 -13.84 -11.22 -9.38
C TRP A 17 -12.58 -10.82 -10.17
N LEU A 18 -11.60 -11.72 -10.32
CA LEU A 18 -10.35 -11.43 -11.03
C LEU A 18 -9.87 -12.63 -11.89
N PRO A 19 -9.24 -12.38 -13.06
CA PRO A 19 -8.66 -13.42 -13.90
C PRO A 19 -7.53 -14.17 -13.18
N LYS A 20 -7.49 -15.50 -13.36
CA LYS A 20 -6.46 -16.39 -12.79
C LYS A 20 -5.06 -15.93 -13.18
N GLY A 21 -4.16 -15.79 -12.20
CA GLY A 21 -2.74 -15.48 -12.43
C GLY A 21 -2.38 -13.99 -12.38
N THR A 22 -3.28 -13.12 -11.91
CA THR A 22 -3.00 -11.68 -11.76
C THR A 22 -2.19 -11.34 -10.51
N HIS A 23 -2.13 -12.22 -9.52
CA HIS A 23 -1.28 -12.04 -8.33
C HIS A 23 0.09 -12.71 -8.50
N GLN A 24 1.04 -11.96 -9.06
CA GLN A 24 2.46 -12.28 -8.91
C GLN A 24 2.89 -11.88 -7.49
N TRP A 25 2.88 -12.84 -6.57
CA TRP A 25 3.28 -12.67 -5.17
C TRP A 25 4.68 -12.07 -4.99
N SER A 26 5.56 -12.22 -5.99
CA SER A 26 6.90 -11.64 -6.04
C SER A 26 6.94 -10.13 -6.28
N SER A 27 5.81 -9.48 -6.57
CA SER A 27 5.72 -8.04 -6.82
C SER A 27 5.21 -7.24 -5.62
N PHE A 28 5.00 -7.89 -4.48
CA PHE A 28 4.59 -7.20 -3.24
C PHE A 28 5.79 -6.53 -2.59
N LEU A 29 5.87 -5.22 -2.78
CA LEU A 29 6.77 -4.33 -2.07
C LEU A 29 6.44 -4.35 -0.56
N THR A 30 7.44 -4.44 0.31
CA THR A 30 7.22 -4.24 1.76
C THR A 30 7.13 -2.74 2.10
N PRO A 31 6.54 -2.37 3.25
CA PRO A 31 6.57 -1.00 3.74
C PRO A 31 7.99 -0.41 3.81
N GLU A 32 8.96 -1.20 4.26
CA GLU A 32 10.36 -0.79 4.39
C GLU A 32 10.99 -0.55 3.02
N GLU A 33 10.72 -1.42 2.05
CA GLU A 33 11.19 -1.25 0.68
C GLU A 33 10.59 0.00 0.03
N LEU A 34 9.31 0.29 0.27
CA LEU A 34 8.67 1.52 -0.18
C LEU A 34 9.37 2.76 0.41
N VAL A 35 9.62 2.76 1.73
CA VAL A 35 10.31 3.86 2.41
C VAL A 35 11.70 4.07 1.80
N LEU A 36 12.46 3.00 1.55
CA LEU A 36 13.78 3.09 0.93
C LEU A 36 13.72 3.66 -0.49
N ILE A 37 12.74 3.26 -1.30
CA ILE A 37 12.54 3.79 -2.65
C ILE A 37 12.22 5.29 -2.59
N LEU A 38 11.30 5.70 -1.71
CA LEU A 38 10.91 7.11 -1.55
C LEU A 38 12.06 7.97 -1.02
N GLN A 39 12.81 7.48 -0.04
CA GLN A 39 14.00 8.16 0.49
C GLN A 39 15.06 8.39 -0.59
N ARG A 40 15.31 7.38 -1.45
CA ARG A 40 16.22 7.52 -2.61
C ARG A 40 15.75 8.58 -3.61
N ALA A 41 14.44 8.83 -3.69
CA ALA A 41 13.84 9.90 -4.49
C ALA A 41 13.81 11.27 -3.77
N SER A 42 14.45 11.38 -2.60
CA SER A 42 14.44 12.54 -1.70
C SER A 42 13.05 12.86 -1.15
N ILE A 43 12.18 11.87 -1.02
CA ILE A 43 10.87 12.01 -0.37
C ILE A 43 11.00 11.49 1.06
N SER A 44 10.74 12.35 2.04
CA SER A 44 10.65 11.96 3.44
C SER A 44 9.23 11.49 3.72
N VAL A 45 9.07 10.20 4.06
CA VAL A 45 7.79 9.63 4.48
C VAL A 45 7.47 10.12 5.89
N GLN A 46 6.30 10.73 6.06
CA GLN A 46 5.84 11.26 7.34
C GLN A 46 4.83 10.33 8.01
N GLU A 47 3.93 9.76 7.21
CA GLU A 47 2.84 8.92 7.70
C GLU A 47 2.61 7.75 6.77
N MET A 48 2.14 6.64 7.33
CA MET A 48 1.70 5.45 6.59
C MET A 48 0.49 4.86 7.27
N ALA A 49 -0.49 4.43 6.48
CA ALA A 49 -1.71 3.81 6.96
C ALA A 49 -2.15 2.69 6.02
N GLY A 50 -2.88 1.71 6.54
CA GLY A 50 -3.67 0.79 5.75
C GLY A 50 -5.04 1.36 5.44
N PHE A 51 -5.83 0.62 4.69
CA PHE A 51 -7.21 0.95 4.37
C PHE A 51 -8.07 -0.31 4.28
N VAL A 52 -9.33 -0.19 4.69
CA VAL A 52 -10.28 -1.29 4.78
C VAL A 52 -11.57 -0.91 4.06
N TYR A 53 -12.14 -1.87 3.33
CA TYR A 53 -13.44 -1.74 2.68
C TYR A 53 -14.53 -2.32 3.55
N ASN A 54 -15.60 -1.57 3.77
CA ASN A 54 -16.80 -2.05 4.42
C ASN A 54 -17.84 -2.41 3.35
N PRO A 55 -18.13 -3.71 3.10
CA PRO A 55 -19.05 -4.13 2.06
C PRO A 55 -20.53 -3.79 2.35
N LEU A 56 -20.89 -3.58 3.62
CA LEU A 56 -22.26 -3.23 4.00
C LEU A 56 -22.58 -1.77 3.68
N THR A 57 -21.59 -0.88 3.83
CA THR A 57 -21.75 0.55 3.58
C THR A 57 -21.18 1.01 2.23
N GLY A 58 -20.39 0.16 1.57
CA GLY A 58 -19.68 0.47 0.34
C GLY A 58 -18.58 1.51 0.50
N ARG A 59 -18.07 1.71 1.72
CA ARG A 59 -17.11 2.79 2.05
C ARG A 59 -15.73 2.24 2.37
N TRP A 60 -14.72 3.04 2.05
CA TRP A 60 -13.33 2.84 2.46
C TRP A 60 -13.03 3.68 3.70
N SER A 61 -12.22 3.15 4.60
CA SER A 61 -11.68 3.88 5.77
C SER A 61 -10.19 3.58 5.93
N LEU A 62 -9.45 4.52 6.52
CA LEU A 62 -8.07 4.28 6.94
C LEU A 62 -8.02 3.30 8.12
N SER A 63 -6.88 2.64 8.27
CA SER A 63 -6.58 1.64 9.30
C SER A 63 -5.14 1.77 9.74
N ASP A 64 -4.86 1.49 11.01
CA ASP A 64 -3.49 1.42 11.52
C ASP A 64 -2.79 0.11 11.15
N ASP A 65 -3.53 -0.88 10.64
CA ASP A 65 -2.97 -2.16 10.17
C ASP A 65 -2.44 -2.05 8.73
N ILE A 66 -1.12 -1.96 8.62
CA ILE A 66 -0.37 -1.92 7.35
C ILE A 66 0.14 -3.30 6.88
N SER A 67 -0.15 -4.39 7.60
CA SER A 67 0.39 -5.73 7.31
C SER A 67 -0.17 -6.39 6.04
N VAL A 68 -1.01 -5.63 5.35
CA VAL A 68 -2.12 -6.03 4.50
C VAL A 68 -1.99 -5.15 3.25
N ASN A 69 -2.37 -3.89 3.36
CA ASN A 69 -2.14 -2.88 2.35
C ASN A 69 -1.62 -1.62 3.04
N PHE A 70 -1.02 -0.73 2.27
CA PHE A 70 -0.51 0.52 2.82
C PHE A 70 -0.54 1.64 1.78
N ILE A 71 -0.76 2.86 2.26
CA ILE A 71 -0.57 4.13 1.58
C ILE A 71 0.39 4.97 2.41
N ALA A 72 1.29 5.71 1.77
CA ALA A 72 2.27 6.56 2.43
C ALA A 72 2.07 8.03 2.02
N PHE A 73 2.15 8.93 3.00
CA PHE A 73 2.25 10.36 2.79
C PHE A 73 3.68 10.81 3.06
N GLY A 74 4.24 11.57 2.12
CA GLY A 74 5.60 12.07 2.24
C GLY A 74 5.81 13.37 1.47
N THR A 75 6.84 14.10 1.87
CA THR A 75 7.20 15.39 1.29
C THR A 75 8.59 15.36 0.71
N LYS A 76 8.73 15.93 -0.48
CA LYS A 76 10.03 16.26 -1.06
C LYS A 76 10.38 17.69 -0.66
N PRO A 77 11.53 17.97 -0.01
CA PRO A 77 11.94 19.34 0.22
C PRO A 77 12.10 20.02 -1.15
N ALA A 78 11.42 21.15 -1.33
CA ALA A 78 11.64 21.98 -2.50
C ALA A 78 13.07 22.51 -2.41
N ASN A 79 13.92 22.14 -3.37
CA ASN A 79 15.21 22.76 -3.53
C ASN A 79 14.96 24.21 -3.96
N ARG A 80 14.75 25.12 -3.00
CA ARG A 80 14.83 26.54 -3.27
C ARG A 80 16.31 26.83 -3.40
N GLU A 81 16.81 26.89 -4.63
CA GLU A 81 18.01 27.68 -4.88
C GLU A 81 17.78 29.05 -4.23
N PRO A 82 18.70 29.54 -3.37
CA PRO A 82 18.64 30.92 -2.93
C PRO A 82 18.67 31.77 -4.19
N LEU A 83 17.65 32.62 -4.38
CA LEU A 83 17.76 33.71 -5.34
C LEU A 83 18.83 34.65 -4.79
N ASP A 84 20.01 34.56 -5.38
CA ASP A 84 21.12 35.50 -5.27
C ASP A 84 20.72 36.93 -5.67
#